data_AF-A0A7R9GQX7-F1
#
_entry.id   AF-A0A7R9GQX7-F1
#
_cell.length_a   1.000
_cell.length_b   1.000
_cell.length_c   1.000
_cell.angle_alpha   90.00
_cell.angle_beta   90.00
_cell.angle_gamma   90.00
#
_symmetry.space_group_name_H-M   'P 1'
#
loop_
_entity.id
_entity.type
_entity.pdbx_description
1 polymer ?
#
loop_
_entity_poly.entity_id
_entity_poly.type
_entity_poly.pdbx_seq_one_letter_code
_entity_poly.pdbx_strand_id
1 'polypeptide(L)'
;MLSITILSILSKSNGTSIVSLNPVCRAMGIPCRPVTVYQCGHDMADNFVLNLHKRFNETGDIRSRYEGGSCWVYHTWNDVWMERRDLRFGLGGWQAIDATRRSLTNDILSRESGPASVEAIKTNQKVHQYDTMFFISVLTGKVAHHYVDEAGSTTPIKCISDRMGRRVVTKHPILLDDNGEQDLQDITKEYKYTDCQTRKLLNCVAVFKGRDVIFTLMPMRRTDFGQAFTVAVKIQNNCIEERYITCALSINSVFYNAVVASGIKSINQELVVRPKDGKEGESLQQVLRLAA
;
A
#
# COMPACT_ATOMS: atom_id res chain seq x y z
N MET A 1 1.76 -19.25 -39.22
CA MET A 1 2.24 -19.46 -37.84
C MET A 1 3.13 -18.27 -37.51
N LEU A 2 2.55 -17.24 -36.89
CA LEU A 2 3.24 -15.97 -36.61
C LEU A 2 3.87 -16.06 -35.22
N SER A 3 5.19 -16.25 -35.18
CA SER A 3 6.00 -16.05 -33.98
C SER A 3 6.27 -14.55 -33.86
N ILE A 4 5.74 -13.91 -32.82
CA ILE A 4 6.01 -12.50 -32.52
C ILE A 4 7.04 -12.47 -31.40
N THR A 5 8.30 -12.27 -31.79
CA THR A 5 9.40 -11.93 -30.85
C THR A 5 9.38 -10.42 -30.66
N ILE A 6 8.92 -9.94 -29.50
CA ILE A 6 8.99 -8.53 -29.13
C ILE A 6 10.44 -8.23 -28.73
N LEU A 7 11.22 -7.69 -29.67
CA LEU A 7 12.55 -7.16 -29.38
C LEU A 7 12.40 -5.80 -28.68
N SER A 8 13.04 -5.68 -27.52
CA SER A 8 12.97 -4.54 -26.61
C SER A 8 13.20 -3.19 -27.29
N ILE A 9 12.19 -2.32 -27.27
CA ILE A 9 12.38 -0.87 -27.39
C ILE A 9 12.03 -0.27 -26.02
N LEU A 10 12.95 -0.39 -25.06
CA LEU A 10 12.83 0.29 -23.77
C LEU A 10 14.05 1.20 -23.58
N SER A 11 13.80 2.49 -23.85
CA SER A 11 14.67 3.61 -23.51
C SER A 11 14.99 3.59 -22.01
N LYS A 12 16.26 3.84 -21.68
CA LYS A 12 16.80 3.98 -20.32
C LYS A 12 16.14 5.17 -19.61
N SER A 13 15.04 4.94 -18.91
CA SER A 13 14.58 5.86 -17.87
C SER A 13 13.90 5.06 -16.75
N ASN A 14 14.45 5.18 -15.54
CA ASN A 14 14.11 4.38 -14.35
C ASN A 14 12.72 4.70 -13.76
N GLY A 15 11.75 5.12 -14.58
CA GLY A 15 10.41 5.50 -14.11
C GLY A 15 9.29 5.52 -15.16
N THR A 16 9.54 5.08 -16.41
CA THR A 16 8.60 5.32 -17.52
C THR A 16 8.10 4.03 -18.21
N SER A 17 8.37 2.86 -17.64
CA SER A 17 8.07 1.56 -18.27
C SER A 17 6.57 1.25 -18.41
N ILE A 18 5.72 1.79 -17.54
CA ILE A 18 4.27 1.54 -17.57
C ILE A 18 3.60 2.29 -18.72
N VAL A 19 4.08 3.51 -19.02
CA VAL A 19 3.55 4.38 -20.08
C VAL A 19 3.90 3.83 -21.47
N SER A 20 4.96 3.03 -21.63
CA SER A 20 5.31 2.49 -22.96
C SER A 20 4.44 1.31 -23.40
N LEU A 21 3.92 0.48 -22.50
CA LEU A 21 3.14 -0.71 -22.90
C LEU A 21 1.74 -0.37 -23.42
N ASN A 22 1.02 0.54 -22.76
CA ASN A 22 -0.33 0.94 -23.14
C ASN A 22 -0.46 1.46 -24.60
N PRO A 23 0.34 2.45 -25.06
CA PRO A 23 0.27 2.93 -26.44
C PRO A 23 0.70 1.86 -27.44
N VAL A 24 1.65 0.99 -27.09
CA VAL A 24 2.08 -0.13 -27.97
C VAL A 24 0.95 -1.15 -28.16
N CYS A 25 0.31 -1.60 -27.09
CA CYS A 25 -0.84 -2.50 -27.19
C CYS A 25 -1.96 -1.88 -28.03
N ARG A 26 -2.30 -0.62 -27.77
CA ARG A 26 -3.35 0.10 -28.51
C ARG A 26 -3.01 0.27 -29.99
N ALA A 27 -1.75 0.57 -30.33
CA ALA A 27 -1.30 0.68 -31.72
C ALA A 27 -1.39 -0.67 -32.47
N MET A 28 -1.18 -1.79 -31.77
CA MET A 28 -1.37 -3.13 -32.33
C MET A 28 -2.83 -3.62 -32.35
N GLY A 29 -3.79 -2.78 -31.92
CA GLY A 29 -5.21 -3.14 -31.87
C GLY A 29 -5.59 -4.04 -30.68
N ILE A 30 -4.74 -4.14 -29.67
CA ILE A 30 -5.01 -4.92 -28.45
C ILE A 30 -5.60 -3.99 -27.39
N PRO A 31 -6.83 -4.25 -26.89
CA PRO A 31 -7.43 -3.41 -25.86
C PRO A 31 -6.58 -3.41 -24.59
N CYS A 32 -6.20 -2.22 -24.12
CA CYS A 32 -5.31 -2.03 -22.98
C CYS A 32 -5.74 -0.82 -22.15
N ARG A 33 -5.67 -0.94 -20.83
CA ARG A 33 -5.93 0.15 -19.88
C ARG A 33 -4.84 0.22 -18.79
N PRO A 34 -4.41 1.42 -18.39
CA PRO A 34 -3.54 1.56 -17.23
C PRO A 34 -4.34 1.30 -15.95
N VAL A 35 -3.69 0.69 -14.97
CA VAL A 35 -4.26 0.39 -13.66
C VAL A 35 -3.36 0.98 -12.59
N THR A 36 -3.95 1.62 -11.60
CA THR A 36 -3.27 2.10 -10.39
C THR A 36 -3.81 1.36 -9.18
N VAL A 37 -2.92 0.75 -8.39
CA VAL A 37 -3.23 0.22 -7.08
C VAL A 37 -2.69 1.15 -6.01
N TYR A 38 -3.51 1.49 -5.02
CA TYR A 38 -3.09 2.25 -3.85
C TYR A 38 -2.74 1.33 -2.69
N GLN A 39 -1.67 1.69 -1.99
CA GLN A 39 -1.16 1.02 -0.82
C GLN A 39 -0.90 -0.47 -1.09
N CYS A 40 0.20 -0.76 -1.78
CA CYS A 40 0.47 -2.09 -2.31
C CYS A 40 1.83 -2.61 -1.84
N GLY A 41 1.92 -3.91 -1.59
CA GLY A 41 3.20 -4.49 -1.19
C GLY A 41 4.05 -4.83 -2.42
N HIS A 42 5.33 -4.50 -2.36
CA HIS A 42 6.31 -4.77 -3.41
C HIS A 42 7.46 -5.59 -2.83
N ASP A 43 7.98 -6.54 -3.62
CA ASP A 43 9.04 -7.49 -3.25
C ASP A 43 8.81 -8.19 -1.90
N MET A 44 7.57 -8.61 -1.67
CA MET A 44 7.22 -9.34 -0.45
C MET A 44 7.83 -10.74 -0.47
N ALA A 45 8.35 -11.15 0.70
CA ALA A 45 8.78 -12.52 0.94
C ALA A 45 7.65 -13.53 0.64
N ASP A 46 8.02 -14.79 0.42
CA ASP A 46 7.14 -15.86 -0.08
C ASP A 46 5.87 -16.10 0.76
N ASN A 47 5.86 -15.69 2.02
CA ASN A 47 4.70 -15.80 2.92
C ASN A 47 3.69 -14.64 2.78
N PHE A 48 3.95 -13.67 1.90
CA PHE A 48 3.14 -12.46 1.73
C PHE A 48 2.98 -11.61 2.99
N VAL A 49 3.96 -11.70 3.90
CA VAL A 49 4.00 -10.91 5.13
C VAL A 49 5.20 -9.97 5.06
N LEU A 50 4.89 -8.68 4.98
CA LEU A 50 5.86 -7.61 5.13
C LEU A 50 6.09 -7.34 6.62
N ASN A 51 7.32 -7.53 7.08
CA ASN A 51 7.68 -7.25 8.46
C ASN A 51 8.15 -5.80 8.59
N LEU A 52 7.47 -5.04 9.44
CA LEU A 52 7.82 -3.67 9.78
C LEU A 52 8.43 -3.65 11.18
N HIS A 53 9.75 -3.57 11.22
CA HIS A 53 10.52 -3.50 12.45
C HIS A 53 10.61 -2.05 12.90
N LYS A 54 10.14 -1.77 14.12
CA LYS A 54 10.19 -0.47 14.77
C LYS A 54 11.21 -0.54 15.90
N ARG A 55 12.21 0.33 15.85
CA ARG A 55 13.26 0.50 16.86
C ARG A 55 13.18 1.91 17.40
N PHE A 56 13.36 2.09 18.70
CA PHE A 56 13.73 3.41 19.22
C PHE A 56 15.22 3.62 18.95
N ASN A 57 15.59 4.81 18.49
CA ASN A 57 16.98 5.23 18.49
C ASN A 57 17.35 5.82 19.86
N GLU A 58 18.63 6.17 20.02
CA GLU A 58 19.19 6.78 21.23
C GLU A 58 18.49 8.10 21.64
N THR A 59 17.79 8.77 20.72
CA THR A 59 17.00 9.99 20.97
C THR A 59 15.52 9.72 21.29
N GLY A 60 15.11 8.45 21.35
CA GLY A 60 13.73 8.04 21.60
C GLY A 60 12.80 8.16 20.38
N ASP A 61 13.32 8.40 19.18
CA ASP A 61 12.56 8.41 17.93
C ASP A 61 12.35 7.00 17.38
N ILE A 62 11.17 6.75 16.82
CA ILE A 62 10.86 5.48 16.16
C ILE A 62 11.48 5.47 14.76
N ARG A 63 12.51 4.65 14.58
CA ARG A 63 13.01 4.22 13.27
C ARG A 63 12.26 2.97 12.82
N SER A 64 11.63 3.07 11.66
CA SER A 64 10.91 1.96 11.06
C SER A 64 11.63 1.46 9.82
N ARG A 65 11.96 0.18 9.78
CA ARG A 65 12.52 -0.48 8.60
C ARG A 65 11.60 -1.61 8.19
N TYR A 66 11.32 -1.66 6.90
CA TYR A 66 10.69 -2.84 6.30
C TYR A 66 11.76 -3.89 6.00
N GLU A 67 11.50 -5.12 6.40
CA GLU A 67 12.28 -6.29 6.03
C GLU A 67 11.40 -7.25 5.23
N GLY A 68 11.99 -7.83 4.17
CA GLY A 68 11.26 -8.72 3.26
C GLY A 68 10.26 -8.00 2.36
N GLY A 69 10.53 -6.73 1.98
CA GLY A 69 9.78 -5.98 0.97
C GLY A 69 9.59 -4.51 1.29
N SER A 70 8.67 -3.85 0.60
CA SER A 70 8.24 -2.46 0.83
C SER A 70 6.73 -2.30 0.60
N CYS A 71 6.12 -1.24 1.15
CA CYS A 71 4.71 -0.92 0.95
C CYS A 71 4.61 0.41 0.21
N TRP A 72 4.35 0.38 -1.09
CA TRP A 72 4.30 1.58 -1.90
C TRP A 72 2.97 2.30 -1.71
N VAL A 73 3.01 3.65 -1.74
CA VAL A 73 1.81 4.51 -1.68
C VAL A 73 0.89 4.19 -2.84
N TYR A 74 1.46 4.01 -4.02
CA TYR A 74 0.78 3.46 -5.18
C TYR A 74 1.76 2.71 -6.07
N HIS A 75 1.22 1.82 -6.90
CA HIS A 75 1.94 1.17 -7.99
C HIS A 75 1.01 1.10 -9.20
N THR A 76 1.58 1.01 -10.39
CA THR A 76 0.80 1.00 -11.63
C THR A 76 1.26 -0.11 -12.55
N TRP A 77 0.33 -0.69 -13.30
CA TRP A 77 0.58 -1.68 -14.35
C TRP A 77 -0.45 -1.51 -15.47
N ASN A 78 -0.49 -2.43 -16.43
CA ASN A 78 -1.48 -2.41 -17.51
C ASN A 78 -2.34 -3.68 -17.52
N ASP A 79 -3.64 -3.52 -17.75
CA ASP A 79 -4.52 -4.64 -18.10
C ASP A 79 -4.62 -4.74 -19.61
N VAL A 80 -4.42 -5.93 -20.14
CA VAL A 80 -4.54 -6.24 -21.57
C VAL A 80 -5.63 -7.28 -21.79
N TRP A 81 -6.55 -7.03 -22.72
CA TRP A 81 -7.67 -7.93 -22.98
C TRP A 81 -7.28 -9.04 -23.96
N MET A 82 -7.33 -10.30 -23.53
CA MET A 82 -7.10 -11.46 -24.39
C MET A 82 -7.77 -12.73 -23.85
N GLU A 83 -7.98 -13.72 -24.73
CA GLU A 83 -8.29 -15.08 -24.32
C GLU A 83 -7.04 -15.77 -23.74
N ARG A 84 -7.24 -16.69 -22.80
CA ARG A 84 -6.19 -17.55 -22.22
C ARG A 84 -6.44 -19.00 -22.58
N ARG A 85 -6.15 -19.37 -23.83
CA ARG A 85 -6.34 -20.74 -24.35
C ARG A 85 -5.39 -21.77 -23.71
N ASP A 86 -4.32 -21.27 -23.10
CA ASP A 86 -3.37 -22.02 -22.28
C ASP A 86 -3.90 -22.33 -20.87
N LEU A 87 -4.95 -21.63 -20.42
CA LEU A 87 -5.58 -21.83 -19.11
C LEU A 87 -6.98 -22.45 -19.23
N ARG A 88 -7.54 -22.85 -18.09
CA ARG A 88 -8.93 -23.32 -18.00
C ARG A 88 -9.93 -22.25 -18.46
N PHE A 89 -11.07 -22.71 -18.96
CA PHE A 89 -12.17 -21.83 -19.36
C PHE A 89 -12.58 -20.88 -18.20
N GLY A 90 -12.85 -19.62 -18.54
CA GLY A 90 -13.20 -18.57 -17.58
C GLY A 90 -12.04 -17.71 -17.08
N LEU A 91 -10.78 -17.97 -17.48
CA LEU A 91 -9.62 -17.15 -17.10
C LEU A 91 -9.16 -16.13 -18.18
N GLY A 92 -9.91 -16.01 -19.27
CA GLY A 92 -9.72 -14.95 -20.28
C GLY A 92 -10.21 -13.57 -19.81
N GLY A 93 -10.19 -12.58 -20.71
CA GLY A 93 -10.55 -11.19 -20.41
C GLY A 93 -9.33 -10.36 -20.04
N TRP A 94 -9.44 -9.51 -19.01
CA TRP A 94 -8.31 -8.68 -18.55
C TRP A 94 -7.16 -9.50 -17.97
N GLN A 95 -5.95 -9.23 -18.47
CA GLN A 95 -4.70 -9.82 -18.00
C GLN A 95 -3.78 -8.70 -17.49
N ALA A 96 -3.35 -8.79 -16.24
CA ALA A 96 -2.41 -7.84 -15.64
C ALA A 96 -0.98 -8.10 -16.15
N ILE A 97 -0.32 -7.04 -16.62
CA ILE A 97 1.06 -7.03 -17.09
C ILE A 97 1.80 -5.85 -16.47
N ASP A 98 2.86 -6.14 -15.74
CA ASP A 98 3.72 -5.16 -15.10
C ASP A 98 5.11 -5.14 -15.77
N ALA A 99 5.39 -4.04 -16.47
CA ALA A 99 6.65 -3.80 -17.15
C ALA A 99 7.72 -3.12 -16.25
N THR A 100 7.41 -2.93 -14.97
CA THR A 100 8.35 -2.31 -14.02
C THR A 100 9.48 -3.28 -13.75
N ARG A 101 10.70 -2.91 -14.17
CA ARG A 101 11.90 -3.74 -13.93
C ARG A 101 12.12 -3.89 -12.42
N ARG A 102 12.11 -5.13 -11.94
CA ARG A 102 12.56 -5.45 -10.59
C ARG A 102 14.08 -5.44 -10.53
N SER A 103 14.65 -4.83 -9.51
CA SER A 103 16.09 -4.91 -9.25
C SER A 103 16.35 -6.10 -8.34
N LEU A 104 16.85 -7.19 -8.89
CA LEU A 104 17.74 -8.16 -8.23
C LEU A 104 18.26 -9.12 -9.32
N THR A 105 19.59 -9.18 -9.46
CA THR A 105 20.41 -10.02 -10.35
C THR A 105 20.73 -9.45 -11.75
N ASN A 106 22.01 -9.61 -12.13
CA ASN A 106 22.65 -9.24 -13.40
C ASN A 106 22.19 -10.10 -14.59
N ASP A 107 20.98 -10.67 -14.52
CA ASP A 107 20.44 -11.46 -15.62
C ASP A 107 19.67 -10.54 -16.58
N ILE A 108 19.88 -10.75 -17.89
CA ILE A 108 19.38 -9.90 -18.98
C ILE A 108 17.83 -9.97 -19.10
N LEU A 109 17.20 -10.88 -18.34
CA LEU A 109 15.77 -11.09 -18.19
C LEU A 109 15.22 -10.45 -16.89
N SER A 110 15.50 -9.18 -16.63
CA SER A 110 14.91 -8.44 -15.50
C SER A 110 13.38 -8.43 -15.63
N ARG A 111 12.72 -9.35 -14.91
CA ARG A 111 11.41 -9.95 -15.24
C ARG A 111 10.27 -8.93 -15.26
N GLU A 112 9.76 -8.68 -16.47
CA GLU A 112 8.38 -8.25 -16.69
C GLU A 112 7.45 -9.31 -16.07
N SER A 113 6.39 -8.90 -15.37
CA SER A 113 5.45 -9.84 -14.72
C SER A 113 4.15 -9.95 -15.50
N GLY A 114 3.65 -11.18 -15.68
CA GLY A 114 2.40 -11.46 -16.41
C GLY A 114 2.63 -12.06 -17.81
N PRO A 115 1.56 -12.27 -18.60
CA PRO A 115 0.17 -11.93 -18.34
C PRO A 115 -0.48 -12.80 -17.25
N ALA A 116 -0.99 -12.16 -16.21
CA ALA A 116 -1.72 -12.80 -15.12
C ALA A 116 -3.22 -12.56 -15.27
N SER A 117 -4.04 -13.62 -15.24
CA SER A 117 -5.49 -13.47 -15.34
C SER A 117 -6.06 -12.71 -14.14
N VAL A 118 -6.77 -11.61 -14.37
CA VAL A 118 -7.42 -10.83 -13.31
C VAL A 118 -8.43 -11.69 -12.54
N GLU A 119 -9.13 -12.59 -13.23
CA GLU A 119 -10.04 -13.55 -12.58
C GLU A 119 -9.29 -14.55 -11.69
N ALA A 120 -8.11 -15.03 -12.13
CA ALA A 120 -7.26 -15.88 -11.30
C ALA A 120 -6.72 -15.15 -10.06
N ILE A 121 -6.38 -13.86 -10.20
CA ILE A 121 -5.97 -13.00 -9.08
C ILE A 121 -7.12 -12.85 -8.08
N LYS A 122 -8.31 -12.49 -8.56
CA LYS A 122 -9.53 -12.29 -7.76
C LYS A 122 -9.91 -13.52 -6.95
N THR A 123 -9.81 -14.70 -7.56
CA THR A 123 -10.12 -15.99 -6.94
C THR A 123 -8.92 -16.63 -6.22
N ASN A 124 -7.83 -15.88 -6.05
CA ASN A 124 -6.63 -16.27 -5.30
C ASN A 124 -5.99 -17.58 -5.81
N GLN A 125 -6.01 -17.80 -7.13
CA GLN A 125 -5.50 -19.02 -7.77
C GLN A 125 -3.99 -18.94 -8.05
N LYS A 126 -3.19 -19.18 -7.01
CA LYS A 126 -1.74 -18.98 -6.97
C LYS A 126 -0.89 -19.74 -8.00
N VAL A 127 -1.36 -20.87 -8.52
CA VAL A 127 -0.53 -21.83 -9.29
C VAL A 127 -0.52 -21.54 -10.80
N HIS A 128 -1.33 -20.60 -11.30
CA HIS A 128 -1.40 -20.33 -12.73
C HIS A 128 -0.26 -19.43 -13.21
N GLN A 129 0.38 -19.84 -14.30
CA GLN A 129 1.28 -18.97 -15.05
C GLN A 129 0.47 -17.84 -15.73
N TYR A 130 1.01 -16.64 -15.92
CA TYR A 130 2.33 -16.16 -15.48
C TYR A 130 2.18 -15.25 -14.26
N ASP A 131 3.08 -15.40 -13.28
CA ASP A 131 3.26 -14.50 -12.12
C ASP A 131 2.00 -14.10 -11.33
N THR A 132 0.94 -14.91 -11.35
CA THR A 132 -0.31 -14.64 -10.61
C THR A 132 -0.07 -14.42 -9.11
N MET A 133 0.89 -15.17 -8.53
CA MET A 133 1.32 -15.00 -7.13
C MET A 133 1.84 -13.59 -6.84
N PHE A 134 2.55 -12.96 -7.77
CA PHE A 134 3.04 -11.60 -7.58
C PHE A 134 1.88 -10.62 -7.42
N PHE A 135 0.93 -10.59 -8.36
CA PHE A 135 -0.21 -9.67 -8.28
C PHE A 135 -1.11 -9.94 -7.05
N ILE A 136 -1.30 -11.21 -6.69
CA ILE A 136 -1.98 -11.57 -5.42
C ILE A 136 -1.22 -10.96 -4.24
N SER A 137 0.10 -11.14 -4.17
CA SER A 137 0.91 -10.59 -3.07
C SER A 137 0.68 -9.10 -2.93
N VAL A 138 0.79 -8.35 -4.04
CA VAL A 138 0.66 -6.89 -4.10
C VAL A 138 -0.66 -6.41 -3.50
N LEU A 139 -1.73 -7.19 -3.67
CA LEU A 139 -3.09 -6.87 -3.25
C LEU A 139 -3.48 -7.41 -1.88
N THR A 140 -2.91 -8.54 -1.45
CA THR A 140 -3.32 -9.26 -0.24
C THR A 140 -2.23 -9.36 0.83
N GLY A 141 -1.09 -8.70 0.62
CA GLY A 141 0.01 -8.69 1.57
C GLY A 141 -0.43 -8.24 2.97
N LYS A 142 0.21 -8.79 4.00
CA LYS A 142 -0.02 -8.42 5.39
C LYS A 142 1.15 -7.62 5.91
N VAL A 143 0.90 -6.68 6.82
CA VAL A 143 1.97 -5.94 7.52
C VAL A 143 2.02 -6.39 8.96
N ALA A 144 3.09 -7.08 9.34
CA ALA A 144 3.38 -7.46 10.71
C ALA A 144 4.27 -6.38 11.35
N HIS A 145 3.77 -5.72 12.38
CA HIS A 145 4.53 -4.78 13.19
C HIS A 145 5.28 -5.54 14.28
N HIS A 146 6.58 -5.31 14.35
CA HIS A 146 7.42 -5.80 15.42
C HIS A 146 8.13 -4.65 16.11
N TYR A 147 8.26 -4.76 17.42
CA TYR A 147 9.15 -3.95 18.22
C TYR A 147 10.50 -4.64 18.30
N VAL A 148 11.59 -3.90 18.11
CA VAL A 148 12.94 -4.43 18.33
C VAL A 148 13.62 -3.60 19.41
N ASP A 149 14.08 -4.28 20.45
CA ASP A 149 14.78 -3.65 21.58
C ASP A 149 16.26 -3.36 21.26
N GLU A 150 16.96 -2.70 22.19
CA GLU A 150 18.39 -2.39 22.06
C GLU A 150 19.28 -3.63 21.98
N ALA A 151 18.84 -4.74 22.60
CA ALA A 151 19.54 -6.03 22.55
C ALA A 151 19.30 -6.79 21.22
N GLY A 152 18.42 -6.28 20.34
CA GLY A 152 18.08 -6.89 19.06
C GLY A 152 16.95 -7.93 19.13
N SER A 153 16.34 -8.16 20.29
CA SER A 153 15.19 -9.05 20.44
C SER A 153 13.95 -8.43 19.81
N THR A 154 13.17 -9.27 19.12
CA THR A 154 12.00 -8.85 18.34
C THR A 154 10.71 -9.32 19.01
N THR A 155 9.83 -8.38 19.36
CA THR A 155 8.51 -8.64 19.96
C THR A 155 7.39 -8.31 18.98
N PRO A 156 6.48 -9.24 18.66
CA PRO A 156 5.36 -8.97 17.76
C PRO A 156 4.35 -8.02 18.42
N ILE A 157 3.98 -6.95 17.73
CA ILE A 157 2.99 -5.97 18.20
C ILE A 157 1.61 -6.29 17.62
N LYS A 158 1.51 -6.33 16.29
CA LYS A 158 0.24 -6.42 15.57
C LYS A 158 0.44 -6.83 14.13
N CYS A 159 -0.41 -7.70 13.62
CA CYS A 159 -0.51 -7.98 12.19
C CYS A 159 -1.75 -7.28 11.60
N ILE A 160 -1.58 -6.58 10.49
CA ILE A 160 -2.64 -5.84 9.78
C ILE A 160 -2.79 -6.46 8.39
N SER A 161 -3.91 -7.11 8.13
CA SER A 161 -4.16 -7.86 6.89
C SER A 161 -5.00 -7.13 5.84
N ASP A 162 -5.61 -6.00 6.19
CA ASP A 162 -6.52 -5.20 5.34
C ASP A 162 -5.85 -3.94 4.77
N ARG A 163 -4.52 -3.82 4.94
CA ARG A 163 -3.78 -2.63 4.53
C ARG A 163 -3.43 -2.61 3.04
N MET A 164 -3.30 -3.76 2.38
CA MET A 164 -2.82 -3.80 1.01
C MET A 164 -3.95 -3.76 -0.03
N GLY A 165 -3.64 -3.24 -1.21
CA GLY A 165 -4.53 -3.15 -2.36
C GLY A 165 -5.83 -2.43 -2.03
N ARG A 166 -5.79 -1.35 -1.26
CA ARG A 166 -7.01 -0.71 -0.70
C ARG A 166 -7.96 -0.22 -1.77
N ARG A 167 -7.41 0.25 -2.89
CA ARG A 167 -8.17 0.74 -4.02
C ARG A 167 -7.39 0.43 -5.30
N VAL A 168 -8.07 -0.17 -6.27
CA VAL A 168 -7.55 -0.40 -7.63
C VAL A 168 -8.41 0.42 -8.57
N VAL A 169 -7.78 1.26 -9.39
CA VAL A 169 -8.49 2.25 -10.21
C VAL A 169 -7.95 2.27 -11.63
N THR A 170 -8.79 2.68 -12.57
CA THR A 170 -8.44 2.94 -13.97
C THR A 170 -9.22 4.16 -14.45
N LYS A 171 -8.88 4.69 -15.62
CA LYS A 171 -9.65 5.76 -16.24
C LYS A 171 -10.93 5.18 -16.85
N HIS A 172 -12.04 5.86 -16.63
CA HIS A 172 -13.34 5.53 -17.19
C HIS A 172 -13.29 5.65 -18.73
N PRO A 173 -13.89 4.70 -19.47
CA PRO A 173 -13.76 4.65 -20.92
C PRO A 173 -14.45 5.81 -21.65
N ILE A 174 -15.53 6.36 -21.08
CA ILE A 174 -16.38 7.37 -21.73
C ILE A 174 -16.28 8.74 -21.07
N LEU A 175 -15.97 8.79 -19.77
CA LEU A 175 -15.95 10.05 -19.04
C LEU A 175 -14.57 10.67 -19.22
N LEU A 176 -14.56 11.99 -19.41
CA LEU A 176 -13.37 12.82 -19.55
C LEU A 176 -13.47 13.93 -18.53
N ASP A 177 -12.52 13.98 -17.61
CA ASP A 177 -12.40 15.04 -16.63
C ASP A 177 -10.91 15.37 -16.47
N ASP A 178 -10.41 16.25 -17.35
CA ASP A 178 -8.98 16.60 -17.38
C ASP A 178 -8.53 17.36 -16.12
N ASN A 179 -9.47 17.93 -15.36
CA ASN A 179 -9.20 18.82 -14.23
C ASN A 179 -9.65 18.23 -12.88
N GLY A 180 -10.22 17.03 -12.86
CA GLY A 180 -10.77 16.41 -11.67
C GLY A 180 -10.55 14.90 -11.62
N GLU A 181 -11.34 14.22 -10.79
CA GLU A 181 -11.26 12.77 -10.60
C GLU A 181 -12.59 12.07 -10.97
N GLN A 182 -13.50 12.75 -11.69
CA GLN A 182 -14.80 12.17 -12.02
C GLN A 182 -14.68 11.02 -13.03
N ASP A 183 -13.63 11.02 -13.85
CA ASP A 183 -13.32 9.94 -14.77
C ASP A 183 -12.52 8.80 -14.12
N LEU A 184 -12.32 8.82 -12.80
CA LEU A 184 -11.64 7.75 -12.08
C LEU A 184 -12.61 6.62 -11.74
N GLN A 185 -12.42 5.47 -12.39
CA GLN A 185 -13.21 4.26 -12.18
C GLN A 185 -12.54 3.35 -11.15
N ASP A 186 -13.28 2.98 -10.10
CA ASP A 186 -12.84 2.01 -9.09
C ASP A 186 -13.14 0.58 -9.55
N ILE A 187 -12.09 -0.19 -9.82
CA ILE A 187 -12.13 -1.58 -10.29
C ILE A 187 -11.64 -2.56 -9.21
N THR A 188 -11.61 -2.15 -7.94
CA THR A 188 -11.13 -3.00 -6.83
C THR A 188 -11.84 -4.35 -6.77
N LYS A 189 -13.14 -4.37 -7.08
CA LYS A 189 -13.97 -5.59 -7.08
C LYS A 189 -13.64 -6.57 -8.20
N GLU A 190 -12.98 -6.10 -9.26
CA GLU A 190 -12.45 -6.97 -10.32
C GLU A 190 -11.21 -7.73 -9.84
N TYR A 191 -10.48 -7.18 -8.88
CA TYR A 191 -9.20 -7.72 -8.40
C TYR A 191 -9.30 -8.49 -7.07
N LYS A 192 -10.29 -8.19 -6.23
CA LYS A 192 -10.50 -8.89 -4.97
C LYS A 192 -11.96 -8.88 -4.53
N TYR A 193 -12.40 -9.98 -3.92
CA TYR A 193 -13.65 -10.01 -3.16
C TYR A 193 -13.48 -9.09 -1.95
N THR A 194 -14.27 -8.02 -1.88
CA THR A 194 -14.18 -7.05 -0.79
C THR A 194 -15.11 -7.49 0.33
N ASP A 195 -14.54 -7.99 1.42
CA ASP A 195 -15.16 -7.84 2.73
C ASP A 195 -14.72 -6.50 3.30
N CYS A 196 -15.69 -5.67 3.71
CA CYS A 196 -15.57 -4.36 4.35
C CYS A 196 -15.32 -3.11 3.45
N GLN A 197 -16.38 -2.30 3.35
CA GLN A 197 -16.38 -0.94 2.84
C GLN A 197 -15.68 0.01 3.81
N THR A 198 -14.38 0.24 3.68
CA THR A 198 -13.73 1.37 4.38
C THR A 198 -13.00 2.28 3.40
N ARG A 199 -13.80 3.16 2.79
CA ARG A 199 -13.49 4.18 1.76
C ARG A 199 -12.61 5.35 2.24
N LYS A 200 -11.70 5.15 3.20
CA LYS A 200 -10.80 6.22 3.63
C LYS A 200 -9.38 5.92 3.18
N LEU A 201 -8.97 6.60 2.10
CA LEU A 201 -7.60 6.74 1.61
C LEU A 201 -6.79 7.57 2.62
N LEU A 202 -6.65 7.08 3.85
CA LEU A 202 -5.74 7.62 4.83
C LEU A 202 -4.52 6.71 4.82
N ASN A 203 -3.46 7.19 4.17
CA ASN A 203 -2.09 6.66 4.22
C ASN A 203 -1.54 6.55 5.66
N CYS A 204 -2.31 6.95 6.66
CA CYS A 204 -1.86 7.08 8.03
C CYS A 204 -2.91 6.52 9.02
N VAL A 205 -3.53 5.37 8.74
CA VAL A 205 -4.25 4.65 9.79
C VAL A 205 -3.25 3.74 10.52
N ALA A 206 -2.54 4.29 11.49
CA ALA A 206 -1.86 3.51 12.50
C ALA A 206 -2.82 3.34 13.68
N VAL A 207 -3.78 2.43 13.56
CA VAL A 207 -4.47 1.93 14.76
C VAL A 207 -3.48 1.04 15.47
N PHE A 208 -2.67 1.62 16.36
CA PHE A 208 -2.00 0.86 17.39
C PHE A 208 -3.09 0.44 18.38
N LYS A 209 -3.37 -0.87 18.42
CA LYS A 209 -4.02 -1.44 19.59
C LYS A 209 -2.89 -1.77 20.55
N GLY A 210 -2.64 -0.91 21.53
CA GLY A 210 -2.30 -1.48 22.84
C GLY A 210 -3.50 -2.32 23.26
N ARG A 211 -3.31 -3.40 24.02
CA ARG A 211 -4.43 -4.29 24.39
C ARG A 211 -5.66 -3.50 24.92
N ASP A 212 -5.38 -2.37 25.57
CA ASP A 212 -6.39 -1.52 26.21
C ASP A 212 -6.51 -0.10 25.59
N VAL A 213 -5.44 0.47 25.03
CA VAL A 213 -5.41 1.86 24.51
C VAL A 213 -5.37 1.88 22.99
N ILE A 214 -6.29 2.62 22.39
CA ILE A 214 -6.46 2.79 20.94
C ILE A 214 -5.98 4.18 20.51
N PHE A 215 -5.11 4.20 19.50
CA PHE A 215 -4.67 5.41 18.83
C PHE A 215 -5.40 5.56 17.50
N THR A 216 -5.95 6.74 17.22
CA THR A 216 -6.67 7.06 15.98
C THR A 216 -6.13 8.37 15.42
N LEU A 217 -5.49 8.31 14.25
CA LEU A 217 -5.10 9.53 13.55
C LEU A 217 -6.35 10.28 13.06
N MET A 218 -6.42 11.57 13.36
CA MET A 218 -7.50 12.43 12.91
C MET A 218 -7.32 12.79 11.42
N PRO A 219 -8.41 12.94 10.66
CA PRO A 219 -8.34 13.42 9.28
C PRO A 219 -7.65 14.78 9.22
N MET A 220 -6.66 14.91 8.34
CA MET A 220 -6.02 16.19 8.05
C MET A 220 -6.76 16.91 6.92
N ARG A 221 -6.72 18.24 6.94
CA ARG A 221 -7.16 19.05 5.79
C ARG A 221 -6.10 18.96 4.69
N ARG A 222 -6.55 18.98 3.44
CA ARG A 222 -5.64 19.14 2.30
C ARG A 222 -4.90 20.45 2.49
N THR A 223 -3.57 20.38 2.45
CA THR A 223 -2.68 21.51 2.67
C THR A 223 -1.78 21.62 1.45
N ASP A 224 -1.60 22.83 0.94
CA ASP A 224 -0.78 23.07 -0.23
C ASP A 224 0.70 23.08 0.15
N PHE A 225 1.56 22.85 -0.85
CA PHE A 225 3.00 22.87 -0.64
C PHE A 225 3.46 24.21 -0.07
N GLY A 226 4.29 24.17 0.98
CA GLY A 226 4.81 25.35 1.67
C GLY A 226 3.91 25.92 2.77
N GLN A 227 2.69 25.41 2.96
CA GLN A 227 1.83 25.78 4.07
C GLN A 227 2.05 24.89 5.30
N ALA A 228 1.89 25.47 6.48
CA ALA A 228 1.95 24.74 7.74
C ALA A 228 0.76 23.79 7.88
N PHE A 229 0.98 22.62 8.48
CA PHE A 229 -0.07 21.65 8.76
C PHE A 229 0.01 21.11 10.18
N THR A 230 -1.11 20.58 10.68
CA THR A 230 -1.19 19.97 12.00
C THR A 230 -1.69 18.55 11.91
N VAL A 231 -0.90 17.63 12.45
CA VAL A 231 -1.26 16.23 12.64
C VAL A 231 -1.82 16.07 14.04
N ALA A 232 -2.95 15.37 14.18
CA ALA A 232 -3.53 15.08 15.48
C ALA A 232 -3.83 13.58 15.65
N VAL A 233 -3.46 13.02 16.78
CA VAL A 233 -3.74 11.62 17.16
C VAL A 233 -4.67 11.63 18.36
N LYS A 234 -5.85 11.04 18.21
CA LYS A 234 -6.78 10.77 19.30
C LYS A 234 -6.35 9.50 20.03
N ILE A 235 -6.27 9.57 21.35
CA ILE A 235 -5.90 8.47 22.24
C ILE A 235 -7.12 8.12 23.08
N GLN A 236 -7.49 6.84 23.13
CA GLN A 236 -8.65 6.36 23.86
C GLN A 236 -8.28 5.11 24.67
N ASN A 237 -8.46 5.18 25.99
CA ASN A 237 -8.30 4.03 26.88
C ASN A 237 -9.65 3.31 27.04
N ASN A 238 -9.71 2.03 26.67
CA ASN A 238 -10.90 1.18 26.83
C ASN A 238 -10.87 0.35 28.12
N CYS A 239 -9.85 0.51 28.96
CA CYS A 239 -9.82 -0.08 30.29
C CYS A 239 -10.65 0.75 31.28
N ILE A 240 -10.99 0.11 32.40
CA ILE A 240 -11.65 0.72 33.56
C ILE A 240 -10.62 1.45 34.45
N GLU A 241 -9.33 1.13 34.30
CA GLU A 241 -8.23 1.73 35.04
C GLU A 241 -7.46 2.78 34.21
N GLU A 242 -6.83 3.74 34.89
CA GLU A 242 -5.91 4.68 34.26
C GLU A 242 -4.68 3.94 33.69
N ARG A 243 -4.15 4.46 32.58
CA ARG A 243 -2.95 3.93 31.92
C ARG A 243 -1.90 5.01 31.75
N TYR A 244 -0.69 4.72 32.22
CA TYR A 244 0.49 5.55 32.03
C TYR A 244 1.17 5.06 30.76
N ILE A 245 1.28 5.94 29.76
CA ILE A 245 1.87 5.60 28.46
C ILE A 245 2.93 6.61 28.07
N THR A 246 3.95 6.14 27.36
CA THR A 246 4.85 7.01 26.60
C THR A 246 4.40 6.99 25.14
N CYS A 247 4.03 8.16 24.62
CA CYS A 247 3.57 8.33 23.24
C CYS A 247 4.63 9.03 22.40
N ALA A 248 5.03 8.39 21.30
CA ALA A 248 5.94 8.94 20.31
C ALA A 248 5.18 9.20 19.00
N LEU A 249 5.26 10.42 18.49
CA LEU A 249 4.68 10.83 17.21
C LEU A 249 5.78 11.45 16.34
N SER A 250 6.01 10.87 15.15
CA SER A 250 7.00 11.34 14.19
C SER A 250 6.38 11.63 12.82
N ILE A 251 6.87 12.68 12.18
CA ILE A 251 6.54 13.12 10.82
C ILE A 251 7.81 13.01 10.00
N ASN A 252 7.73 12.22 8.93
CA ASN A 252 8.84 11.98 8.01
C ASN A 252 8.42 12.30 6.58
N SER A 253 9.33 12.87 5.80
CA SER A 253 9.24 12.91 4.35
C SER A 253 9.55 11.52 3.78
N VAL A 254 8.75 11.05 2.83
CA VAL A 254 8.85 9.72 2.23
C VAL A 254 8.72 9.82 0.71
N PHE A 255 9.45 8.97 0.00
CA PHE A 255 9.22 8.74 -1.43
C PHE A 255 7.93 7.93 -1.65
N TYR A 256 7.41 7.90 -2.88
CA TYR A 256 6.18 7.19 -3.22
C TYR A 256 6.26 5.66 -2.93
N ASN A 257 7.47 5.09 -2.98
CA ASN A 257 7.73 3.69 -2.62
C ASN A 257 7.86 3.46 -1.10
N ALA A 258 7.51 4.47 -0.28
CA ALA A 258 7.60 4.52 1.17
C ALA A 258 9.02 4.42 1.76
N VAL A 259 10.06 4.65 0.95
CA VAL A 259 11.40 4.88 1.48
C VAL A 259 11.43 6.24 2.20
N VAL A 260 11.88 6.24 3.45
CA VAL A 260 12.02 7.47 4.24
C VAL A 260 13.16 8.31 3.66
N ALA A 261 12.86 9.56 3.30
CA ALA A 261 13.83 10.52 2.79
C ALA A 261 14.49 11.31 3.94
N SER A 262 13.68 11.91 4.81
CA SER A 262 14.16 12.71 5.94
C SER A 262 13.11 12.83 7.05
N GLY A 263 13.55 12.96 8.30
CA GLY A 263 12.68 13.30 9.43
C GLY A 263 12.38 14.79 9.46
N ILE A 264 11.11 15.16 9.58
CA ILE A 264 10.67 16.56 9.66
C ILE A 264 10.57 17.00 11.12
N LYS A 265 9.82 16.23 11.92
CA LYS A 265 9.59 16.55 13.33
C LYS A 265 9.18 15.31 14.12
N SER A 266 9.58 15.24 15.38
CA SER A 266 9.12 14.23 16.32
C SER A 266 8.76 14.84 17.67
N ILE A 267 7.89 14.16 18.41
CA ILE A 267 7.56 14.47 19.80
C ILE A 267 7.42 13.17 20.58
N ASN A 268 7.99 13.16 21.78
CA ASN A 268 7.85 12.10 22.76
C ASN A 268 7.23 12.70 24.02
N GLN A 269 6.10 12.14 24.47
CA GLN A 269 5.38 12.66 25.62
C GLN A 269 4.85 11.52 26.48
N GLU A 270 5.06 11.63 27.79
CA GLU A 270 4.43 10.79 28.79
C GLU A 270 3.02 11.30 29.10
N LEU A 271 2.03 10.41 29.04
CA LEU A 271 0.61 10.74 29.15
C LEU A 271 -0.07 9.77 30.11
N VAL A 272 -0.95 10.32 30.96
CA VAL A 272 -1.87 9.54 31.79
C VAL A 272 -3.23 9.52 31.11
N VAL A 273 -3.61 8.38 30.51
CA VAL A 273 -4.86 8.23 29.78
C VAL A 273 -5.92 7.65 30.71
N ARG A 274 -6.92 8.47 31.03
CA ARG A 274 -8.05 8.08 31.87
C ARG A 274 -9.01 7.10 31.16
N PRO A 275 -9.72 6.25 31.90
CA PRO A 275 -10.79 5.39 31.38
C PRO A 275 -11.80 6.14 30.54
N LYS A 276 -12.45 5.42 29.62
CA LYS A 276 -13.56 5.99 28.84
C LYS A 276 -14.76 6.22 29.76
N ASP A 277 -14.98 7.46 30.17
CA ASP A 277 -16.19 7.85 30.90
C ASP A 277 -17.43 7.47 30.09
N GLY A 278 -18.35 6.70 30.70
CA GLY A 278 -19.56 6.17 30.09
C GLY A 278 -20.63 7.22 29.70
N LYS A 279 -20.27 8.49 29.56
CA LYS A 279 -21.16 9.57 29.11
C LYS A 279 -20.74 10.04 27.73
N GLU A 280 -21.62 9.86 26.74
CA GLU A 280 -21.44 10.24 25.33
C GLU A 280 -21.30 11.76 25.08
N GLY A 281 -21.21 12.60 26.11
CA GLY A 281 -21.18 14.07 25.99
C GLY A 281 -19.78 14.69 25.93
N GLU A 282 -18.85 14.28 26.79
CA GLU A 282 -17.50 14.86 26.88
C GLU A 282 -16.54 13.81 27.45
N SER A 283 -16.21 12.80 26.65
CA SER A 283 -15.07 11.95 27.00
C SER A 283 -13.82 12.84 26.93
N LEU A 284 -12.99 12.85 27.99
CA LEU A 284 -11.65 13.44 28.01
C LEU A 284 -10.74 12.69 27.01
N GLN A 285 -11.02 12.85 25.72
CA GLN A 285 -10.23 12.30 24.64
C GLN A 285 -8.95 13.13 24.58
N GLN A 286 -7.84 12.49 24.95
CA GLN A 286 -6.54 13.13 24.82
C GLN A 286 -6.16 13.14 23.35
N VAL A 287 -5.83 14.33 22.87
CA VAL A 287 -5.38 14.56 21.49
C VAL A 287 -3.95 15.04 21.52
N LEU A 288 -3.04 14.23 21.00
CA LEU A 288 -1.66 14.64 20.76
C LEU A 288 -1.59 15.37 19.43
N ARG A 289 -1.05 16.60 19.41
CA ARG A 289 -0.92 17.42 18.19
C ARG A 289 0.54 17.69 17.88
N LEU A 290 0.88 17.64 16.59
CA LEU A 290 2.19 18.01 16.08
C LEU A 290 2.02 18.92 14.86
N ALA A 291 2.46 20.17 15.00
CA ALA A 291 2.48 21.16 13.93
C ALA A 291 3.85 21.18 13.26
N ALA A 292 3.87 21.21 11.93
CA ALA A 292 5.05 21.28 11.08
C ALA A 292 4.87 22.36 10.01
#